data_AF-A0A7V5VDH0-F1
#
_entry.id   AF-A0A7V5VDH0-F1
#
_cell.length_a   1.000
_cell.length_b   1.000
_cell.length_c   1.000
_cell.angle_alpha   90.00
_cell.angle_beta   90.00
_cell.angle_gamma   90.00
#
_symmetry.space_group_name_H-M   'P 1'
#
loop_
_entity.id
_entity.type
_entity.pdbx_description
1 polymer ?
#
loop_
_entity_poly.entity_id
_entity_poly.type
_entity_poly.pdbx_seq_one_letter_code
_entity_poly.pdbx_strand_id
1 'polypeptide(L)'
;MLVKYILIRAFNYICQRDVVFFYIGKLNKRWQFISTIFIMYPATDEYAEAYVHRNLQKIMRWEPYLVGFFVQNGKVGLKFGISSNENAIRDKSNSTKLTKMVNYAAKVKSLVGAQQISFSGILPGVLNEQRIIRGSVEAKVTVEAVLRAEAALRTTLNLSDSTPLVVLGGSGFIGRRVCRRIADERLIIEDPANTSPPAKKIEWFKMYKGKRIILLNLANENALNQFMPHLWPEIVILNEVYPEPSIFTINKIKNIGCSLYHIVGLKGVSFPKFPKAYKGGIPCCAGRVSDELQPLITKLA
;
A
#
# COMPACT_ATOMS: atom_id res chain seq x y z
N MET A 1 -5.11 28.60 11.04
CA MET A 1 -4.01 27.97 10.27
C MET A 1 -2.63 28.19 10.87
N LEU A 2 -2.26 29.41 11.28
CA LEU A 2 -0.94 29.73 11.86
C LEU A 2 -0.58 28.93 13.13
N VAL A 3 -1.51 28.78 14.06
CA VAL A 3 -1.30 28.02 15.32
C VAL A 3 -0.96 26.55 15.04
N LYS A 4 -1.69 25.89 14.14
CA LYS A 4 -1.43 24.50 13.72
C LYS A 4 -0.03 24.35 13.10
N TYR A 5 0.38 25.30 12.26
CA TYR A 5 1.72 25.33 11.67
C TYR A 5 2.82 25.47 12.74
N ILE A 6 2.65 26.37 13.71
CA ILE A 6 3.61 26.58 14.81
C ILE A 6 3.72 25.32 15.67
N LEU A 7 2.59 24.71 16.05
CA LEU A 7 2.56 23.49 16.85
C LEU A 7 3.25 22.32 16.15
N ILE A 8 2.96 22.11 14.85
CA ILE A 8 3.63 21.06 14.07
C ILE A 8 5.13 21.33 13.98
N ARG A 9 5.54 22.59 13.79
CA ARG A 9 6.96 22.94 13.71
C ARG A 9 7.68 22.73 15.04
N ALA A 10 7.06 23.13 16.15
CA ALA A 10 7.59 22.95 17.50
C ALA A 10 7.69 21.45 17.86
N PHE A 11 6.62 20.68 17.60
CA PHE A 11 6.62 19.23 17.79
C PHE A 11 7.76 18.57 17.01
N ASN A 12 7.92 18.91 15.73
CA ASN A 12 8.98 18.34 14.92
C ASN A 12 10.37 18.76 15.39
N TYR A 13 10.56 20.02 15.79
CA TYR A 13 11.84 20.49 16.31
C TYR A 13 12.28 19.71 17.56
N ILE A 14 11.33 19.33 18.42
CA ILE A 14 11.58 18.52 19.62
C ILE A 14 11.78 17.06 19.22
N CYS A 15 10.83 16.47 18.50
CA CYS A 15 10.80 15.03 18.20
C CYS A 15 11.86 14.58 17.19
N GLN A 16 12.44 15.47 16.39
CA GLN A 16 13.54 15.12 15.48
C GLN A 16 14.92 15.07 16.15
N ARG A 17 15.01 15.31 17.47
CA ARG A 17 16.28 15.19 18.19
C ARG A 17 16.58 13.73 18.51
N ASP A 18 17.80 13.30 18.18
CA ASP A 18 18.28 11.94 18.48
C ASP A 18 18.07 11.54 19.95
N VAL A 19 18.26 12.49 20.86
CA VAL A 19 18.06 12.31 22.31
C VAL A 19 16.63 11.84 22.63
N VAL A 20 15.62 12.39 21.95
CA VAL A 20 14.22 11.99 22.16
C VAL A 20 14.02 10.54 21.71
N PHE A 21 14.49 10.19 20.52
CA PHE A 21 14.40 8.81 20.03
C PHE A 21 15.19 7.82 20.89
N PHE A 22 16.33 8.23 21.45
CA PHE A 22 17.12 7.41 22.35
C PHE A 22 16.37 7.09 23.65
N TYR A 23 15.71 8.07 24.28
CA TYR A 23 14.91 7.83 25.48
C TYR A 23 13.67 6.97 25.19
N ILE A 24 13.00 7.22 24.06
CA ILE A 24 11.92 6.34 23.57
C ILE A 24 12.45 4.91 23.41
N GLY A 25 13.66 4.75 22.85
CA GLY A 25 14.31 3.46 22.67
C GLY A 25 14.63 2.74 23.97
N LYS A 26 15.07 3.47 25.02
CA LYS A 26 15.27 2.88 26.36
C LYS A 26 13.99 2.26 26.89
N LEU A 27 12.86 2.95 26.77
CA LEU A 27 11.55 2.41 27.16
C LEU A 27 11.16 1.23 26.27
N ASN A 28 11.37 1.36 24.96
CA ASN A 28 11.02 0.31 24.01
C ASN A 28 11.85 -0.96 24.18
N LYS A 29 13.10 -0.89 24.65
CA LYS A 29 13.89 -2.09 24.97
C LYS A 29 13.19 -2.98 25.99
N ARG A 30 12.49 -2.39 26.97
CA ARG A 30 11.80 -3.11 28.04
C ARG A 30 10.49 -3.75 27.60
N TRP A 31 9.73 -3.07 26.74
CA TRP A 31 8.34 -3.45 26.41
C TRP A 31 8.14 -3.89 24.95
N GLN A 32 9.11 -3.62 24.06
CA GLN A 32 9.11 -4.00 22.65
C GLN A 32 7.81 -3.60 21.92
N PHE A 33 7.27 -2.43 22.25
CA PHE A 33 5.99 -1.94 21.74
C PHE A 33 6.15 -1.24 20.39
N ILE A 34 7.22 -0.49 20.16
CA ILE A 34 7.56 0.11 18.86
C ILE A 34 8.30 -0.91 18.02
N SER A 35 7.82 -1.09 16.80
CA SER A 35 8.33 -2.15 15.94
C SER A 35 8.57 -1.75 14.49
N THR A 36 7.88 -0.72 14.01
CA THR A 36 7.97 -0.31 12.61
C THR A 36 8.31 1.17 12.52
N ILE A 37 9.28 1.51 11.68
CA ILE A 37 9.47 2.87 11.16
C ILE A 37 8.88 2.90 9.75
N PHE A 38 7.78 3.60 9.56
CA PHE A 38 7.08 3.66 8.26
C PHE A 38 7.32 5.01 7.59
N ILE A 39 7.96 5.01 6.43
CA ILE A 39 8.18 6.19 5.60
C ILE A 39 7.09 6.28 4.54
N MET A 40 6.34 7.39 4.53
CA MET A 40 5.30 7.68 3.56
C MET A 40 5.63 8.88 2.70
N TYR A 41 5.19 8.83 1.45
CA TYR A 41 5.18 9.94 0.52
C TYR A 41 3.75 10.16 -0.02
N PRO A 42 3.40 11.38 -0.43
CA PRO A 42 2.09 11.66 -1.01
C PRO A 42 1.99 11.14 -2.45
N ALA A 43 0.95 10.34 -2.72
CA ALA A 43 0.62 9.94 -4.09
C ALA A 43 0.14 11.14 -4.93
N THR A 44 -0.60 12.07 -4.32
CA THR A 44 -1.06 13.32 -4.93
C THR A 44 -0.89 14.49 -3.95
N ASP A 45 -0.95 15.73 -4.45
CA ASP A 45 -0.88 16.93 -3.59
C ASP A 45 -1.97 16.94 -2.50
N GLU A 46 -3.16 16.42 -2.81
CA GLU A 46 -4.24 16.26 -1.84
C GLU A 46 -3.87 15.28 -0.71
N TYR A 47 -3.15 14.19 -1.02
CA TYR A 47 -2.59 13.32 0.02
C TYR A 47 -1.51 14.05 0.84
N ALA A 48 -0.71 14.94 0.21
CA ALA A 48 0.33 15.70 0.90
C ALA A 48 -0.25 16.63 1.97
N GLU A 49 -1.34 17.33 1.66
CA GLU A 49 -1.99 18.26 2.60
C GLU A 49 -2.61 17.56 3.81
N ALA A 50 -3.01 16.29 3.66
CA ALA A 50 -3.50 15.48 4.78
C ALA A 50 -2.40 15.13 5.80
N TYR A 51 -1.15 15.04 5.36
CA TYR A 51 -0.01 14.66 6.21
C TYR A 51 0.81 15.85 6.69
N VAL A 52 0.96 16.89 5.86
CA VAL A 52 1.93 17.97 6.05
C VAL A 52 1.37 19.30 5.57
N HIS A 53 1.50 20.34 6.39
CA HIS A 53 1.15 21.70 5.99
C HIS A 53 2.00 22.17 4.80
N ARG A 54 1.40 22.81 3.79
CA ARG A 54 2.04 23.23 2.53
C ARG A 54 3.41 23.91 2.70
N ASN A 55 3.52 24.82 3.69
CA ASN A 55 4.78 25.52 3.98
C ASN A 55 5.94 24.61 4.46
N LEU A 56 5.64 23.46 5.06
CA LEU A 56 6.64 22.50 5.51
C LEU A 56 7.05 21.54 4.39
N GLN A 57 6.28 21.42 3.31
CA GLN A 57 6.56 20.49 2.23
C GLN A 57 7.93 20.76 1.60
N LYS A 58 8.36 22.01 1.43
CA LYS A 58 9.70 22.30 0.87
C LYS A 58 10.84 21.72 1.72
N ILE A 59 10.71 21.80 3.04
CA ILE A 59 11.70 21.31 4.01
C ILE A 59 11.66 19.78 4.05
N MET A 60 10.46 19.21 4.13
CA MET A 60 10.23 17.77 4.24
C MET A 60 10.41 17.00 2.93
N ARG A 61 10.99 17.59 1.89
CA ARG A 61 11.07 16.96 0.57
C ARG A 61 11.80 15.63 0.59
N TRP A 62 12.92 15.57 1.28
CA TRP A 62 13.75 14.37 1.38
C TRP A 62 14.10 14.01 2.83
N GLU A 63 13.67 14.84 3.77
CA GLU A 63 13.91 14.66 5.19
C GLU A 63 12.63 14.12 5.83
N PRO A 64 12.64 12.88 6.37
CA PRO A 64 11.45 12.31 7.00
C PRO A 64 11.15 12.97 8.34
N TYR A 65 9.91 13.46 8.51
CA TYR A 65 9.45 14.02 9.79
C TYR A 65 8.46 13.09 10.44
N LEU A 66 8.50 12.97 11.77
CA LEU A 66 7.53 12.21 12.54
C LEU A 66 6.17 12.91 12.44
N VAL A 67 5.24 12.32 11.68
CA VAL A 67 3.89 12.85 11.47
C VAL A 67 2.84 12.12 12.28
N GLY A 68 3.21 11.08 13.04
CA GLY A 68 2.29 10.36 13.91
C GLY A 68 2.71 8.93 14.23
N PHE A 69 1.75 8.10 14.60
CA PHE A 69 1.94 6.68 14.85
C PHE A 69 0.70 5.87 14.45
N PHE A 70 0.84 4.56 14.38
CA PHE A 70 -0.27 3.61 14.27
C PHE A 70 -0.06 2.43 15.20
N VAL A 71 -1.15 1.73 15.52
CA VAL A 71 -1.15 0.50 16.33
C VAL A 71 -1.83 -0.60 15.53
N GLN A 72 -1.13 -1.72 15.39
CA GLN A 72 -1.62 -2.94 14.78
C GLN A 72 -1.24 -4.10 15.69
N ASN A 73 -2.21 -4.91 16.11
CA ASN A 73 -2.00 -6.14 16.89
C ASN A 73 -1.08 -5.89 18.12
N GLY A 74 -1.40 -4.84 18.88
CA GLY A 74 -0.66 -4.43 20.08
C GLY A 74 0.71 -3.79 19.83
N LYS A 75 1.12 -3.60 18.57
CA LYS A 75 2.43 -3.04 18.21
C LYS A 75 2.29 -1.67 17.55
N VAL A 76 3.16 -0.76 17.97
CA VAL A 76 3.25 0.61 17.49
C VAL A 76 4.18 0.68 16.28
N GLY A 77 3.75 1.41 15.25
CA GLY A 77 4.59 1.89 14.16
C GLY A 77 4.65 3.41 14.15
N LEU A 78 5.84 3.97 13.96
CA LEU A 78 6.04 5.41 13.85
C LEU A 78 5.90 5.84 12.39
N LYS A 79 5.11 6.89 12.15
CA LYS A 79 4.80 7.42 10.83
C LYS A 79 5.73 8.57 10.51
N PHE A 80 6.50 8.45 9.43
CA PHE A 80 7.35 9.51 8.94
C PHE A 80 6.95 9.94 7.53
N GLY A 81 6.69 11.22 7.33
CA GLY A 81 6.32 11.78 6.03
C GLY A 81 7.49 12.44 5.32
N ILE A 82 7.57 12.26 4.00
CA ILE A 82 8.29 13.14 3.07
C ILE A 82 7.29 13.79 2.11
N SER A 83 7.65 14.89 1.45
CA SER A 83 6.77 15.56 0.47
C SER A 83 7.17 15.30 -0.99
N SER A 84 8.23 14.55 -1.26
CA SER A 84 8.58 14.17 -2.63
C SER A 84 7.48 13.32 -3.27
N ASN A 85 7.15 13.64 -4.52
CA ASN A 85 6.20 12.88 -5.33
C ASN A 85 6.89 11.74 -6.08
N GLU A 86 6.10 10.95 -6.82
CA GLU A 86 6.60 9.80 -7.57
C GLU A 86 7.66 10.15 -8.61
N ASN A 87 7.49 11.26 -9.33
CA ASN A 87 8.44 11.69 -10.35
C ASN A 87 9.83 11.96 -9.73
N ALA A 88 9.85 12.67 -8.60
CA ALA A 88 11.09 12.94 -7.87
C ALA A 88 11.74 11.65 -7.34
N ILE A 89 10.94 10.70 -6.86
CA ILE A 89 11.41 9.41 -6.36
C ILE A 89 12.02 8.56 -7.49
N ARG A 90 11.39 8.52 -8.67
CA ARG A 90 11.86 7.73 -9.83
C ARG A 90 13.12 8.30 -10.48
N ASP A 91 13.33 9.60 -10.37
CA ASP A 91 14.50 10.26 -10.94
C ASP A 91 15.80 9.77 -10.29
N LYS A 92 16.62 9.09 -11.08
CA LYS A 92 17.90 8.50 -10.66
C LYS A 92 18.90 9.56 -10.16
N SER A 93 18.77 10.82 -10.58
CA SER A 93 19.61 11.92 -10.07
C SER A 93 19.41 12.17 -8.57
N ASN A 94 18.28 11.72 -7.99
CA ASN A 94 17.97 11.86 -6.57
C ASN A 94 18.47 10.70 -5.70
N SER A 95 19.27 9.77 -6.23
CA SER A 95 19.75 8.58 -5.50
C SER A 95 20.45 8.90 -4.18
N THR A 96 21.28 9.96 -4.14
CA THR A 96 21.93 10.43 -2.91
C THR A 96 20.92 10.89 -1.85
N LYS A 97 19.81 11.51 -2.26
CA LYS A 97 18.75 11.97 -1.35
C LYS A 97 17.96 10.80 -0.79
N LEU A 98 17.62 9.83 -1.64
CA LEU A 98 17.00 8.56 -1.23
C LEU A 98 17.88 7.80 -0.23
N THR A 99 19.19 7.75 -0.48
CA THR A 99 20.15 7.09 0.42
C THR A 99 20.19 7.77 1.78
N LYS A 100 20.25 9.12 1.82
CA LYS A 100 20.17 9.89 3.07
C LYS A 100 18.87 9.62 3.84
N MET A 101 17.74 9.58 3.14
CA MET A 101 16.44 9.28 3.71
C MET A 101 16.40 7.88 4.36
N VAL A 102 16.92 6.86 3.66
CA VAL A 102 17.01 5.48 4.18
C VAL A 102 17.95 5.41 5.38
N ASN A 103 19.11 6.06 5.32
CA ASN A 103 20.06 6.10 6.44
C ASN A 103 19.46 6.78 7.67
N TYR A 104 18.68 7.85 7.48
CA TYR A 104 17.94 8.48 8.56
C TYR A 104 16.91 7.51 9.18
N ALA A 105 16.11 6.82 8.36
CA ALA A 105 15.16 5.83 8.84
C ALA A 105 15.84 4.70 9.63
N ALA A 106 17.00 4.23 9.16
CA ALA A 106 17.81 3.21 9.82
C ALA A 106 18.38 3.69 11.16
N LYS A 107 18.86 4.94 11.21
CA LYS A 107 19.31 5.58 12.45
C LYS A 107 18.16 5.65 13.46
N VAL A 108 16.99 6.17 13.06
CA VAL A 108 15.82 6.25 13.95
C VAL A 108 15.41 4.87 14.42
N LYS A 109 15.32 3.88 13.51
CA LYS A 109 15.03 2.47 13.86
C LYS A 109 15.98 1.98 14.96
N SER A 110 17.28 2.21 14.81
CA SER A 110 18.29 1.82 15.79
C SER A 110 18.10 2.53 17.13
N LEU A 111 17.83 3.85 17.10
CA LEU A 111 17.64 4.65 18.31
C LEU A 111 16.41 4.20 19.10
N VAL A 112 15.27 3.97 18.43
CA VAL A 112 14.03 3.57 19.11
C VAL A 112 13.93 2.06 19.35
N GLY A 113 14.87 1.26 18.84
CA GLY A 113 14.83 -0.20 18.94
C GLY A 113 13.69 -0.85 18.15
N ALA A 114 13.32 -0.29 17.00
CA ALA A 114 12.30 -0.87 16.12
C ALA A 114 12.85 -2.08 15.35
N GLN A 115 11.97 -3.00 14.97
CA GLN A 115 12.34 -4.27 14.32
C GLN A 115 12.49 -4.13 12.80
N GLN A 116 11.65 -3.31 12.16
CA GLN A 116 11.63 -3.13 10.71
C GLN A 116 11.51 -1.66 10.29
N ILE A 117 11.91 -1.41 9.05
CA ILE A 117 11.58 -0.19 8.31
C ILE A 117 10.61 -0.62 7.21
N SER A 118 9.57 0.17 6.99
CA SER A 118 8.69 0.03 5.85
C SER A 118 8.60 1.33 5.04
N PHE A 119 8.37 1.22 3.74
CA PHE A 119 8.20 2.32 2.80
C PHE A 119 6.89 2.17 2.03
N SER A 120 6.20 3.28 1.80
CA SER A 120 4.94 3.30 1.04
C SER A 120 5.15 3.23 -0.48
N GLY A 121 4.11 2.80 -1.20
CA GLY A 121 3.99 2.98 -2.65
C GLY A 121 5.17 2.45 -3.46
N ILE A 122 5.72 3.27 -4.35
CA ILE A 122 6.81 2.86 -5.27
C ILE A 122 8.19 2.81 -4.61
N LEU A 123 8.35 3.35 -3.38
CA LEU A 123 9.65 3.47 -2.72
C LEU A 123 10.39 2.12 -2.60
N PRO A 124 9.78 1.02 -2.10
CA PRO A 124 10.47 -0.26 -2.00
C PRO A 124 11.05 -0.73 -3.35
N GLY A 125 10.28 -0.57 -4.43
CA GLY A 125 10.71 -0.96 -5.78
C GLY A 125 11.90 -0.14 -6.25
N VAL A 126 11.78 1.19 -6.19
CA VAL A 126 12.84 2.12 -6.63
C VAL A 126 14.11 1.96 -5.79
N LEU A 127 13.99 1.85 -4.47
CA LEU A 127 15.14 1.66 -3.58
C LEU A 127 15.85 0.33 -3.84
N ASN A 128 15.11 -0.73 -4.18
CA ASN A 128 15.68 -2.02 -4.53
C ASN A 128 16.36 -2.00 -5.92
N GLU A 129 15.74 -1.37 -6.92
CA GLU A 129 16.32 -1.18 -8.26
C GLU A 129 17.64 -0.39 -8.22
N GLN A 130 17.70 0.65 -7.37
CA GLN A 130 18.89 1.44 -7.14
C GLN A 130 19.89 0.80 -6.17
N ARG A 131 19.62 -0.42 -5.68
CA ARG A 131 20.46 -1.17 -4.72
C ARG A 131 20.73 -0.45 -3.40
N ILE A 132 19.84 0.48 -3.01
CA ILE A 132 19.91 1.22 -1.74
C ILE A 132 19.48 0.31 -0.58
N ILE A 133 18.48 -0.54 -0.80
CA ILE A 133 18.02 -1.55 0.16
C ILE A 133 18.08 -2.94 -0.48
N ARG A 134 18.11 -3.98 0.36
CA ARG A 134 18.00 -5.38 -0.07
C ARG A 134 16.69 -5.96 0.44
N GLY A 135 15.74 -6.19 -0.47
CA GLY A 135 14.44 -6.75 -0.14
C GLY A 135 13.47 -5.76 0.51
N SER A 136 12.27 -6.26 0.82
CA SER A 136 11.14 -5.47 1.30
C SER A 136 10.27 -6.34 2.21
N VAL A 137 10.08 -5.91 3.47
CA VAL A 137 9.17 -6.56 4.44
C VAL A 137 7.71 -6.28 4.06
N GLU A 138 7.46 -5.08 3.55
CA GLU A 138 6.17 -4.59 3.06
C GLU A 138 5.58 -5.52 2.00
N ALA A 139 6.41 -6.03 1.10
CA ALA A 139 5.98 -6.99 0.09
C ALA A 139 5.37 -8.25 0.73
N LYS A 140 5.94 -8.75 1.83
CA LYS A 140 5.40 -9.93 2.52
C LYS A 140 4.05 -9.62 3.16
N VAL A 141 3.93 -8.46 3.79
CA VAL A 141 2.69 -8.01 4.44
C VAL A 141 1.59 -7.80 3.42
N THR A 142 1.86 -7.10 2.33
CA THR A 142 0.88 -6.89 1.25
C THR A 142 0.45 -8.21 0.62
N VAL A 143 1.38 -9.13 0.35
CA VAL A 143 1.02 -10.46 -0.19
C VAL A 143 0.10 -11.21 0.77
N GLU A 144 0.41 -11.24 2.07
CA GLU A 144 -0.45 -11.89 3.06
C GLU A 144 -1.82 -11.21 3.17
N ALA A 145 -1.86 -9.88 3.13
CA ALA A 145 -3.10 -9.10 3.15
C ALA A 145 -4.00 -9.42 1.95
N VAL A 146 -3.42 -9.50 0.75
CA VAL A 146 -4.13 -9.85 -0.48
C VAL A 146 -4.68 -11.27 -0.41
N LEU A 147 -3.88 -12.25 0.02
CA LEU A 147 -4.31 -13.64 0.13
C LEU A 147 -5.44 -13.81 1.16
N ARG A 148 -5.32 -13.17 2.32
CA ARG A 148 -6.38 -13.18 3.33
C ARG A 148 -7.63 -12.45 2.88
N ALA A 149 -7.48 -11.37 2.09
CA ALA A 149 -8.61 -10.63 1.57
C ALA A 149 -9.38 -11.46 0.54
N GLU A 150 -8.66 -12.17 -0.32
CA GLU A 150 -9.23 -13.09 -1.30
C GLU A 150 -9.97 -14.25 -0.63
N ALA A 151 -9.37 -14.88 0.38
CA ALA A 151 -10.02 -15.95 1.16
C ALA A 151 -11.27 -15.45 1.92
N ALA A 152 -11.19 -14.27 2.54
CA ALA A 152 -12.33 -13.65 3.22
C ALA A 152 -13.45 -13.31 2.22
N LEU A 153 -13.10 -12.87 1.01
CA LEU A 153 -14.05 -12.56 -0.04
C LEU A 153 -14.75 -13.83 -0.55
N ARG A 154 -14.01 -14.94 -0.75
CA ARG A 154 -14.61 -16.24 -1.09
C ARG A 154 -15.63 -16.67 -0.05
N THR A 155 -15.25 -16.61 1.23
CA THR A 155 -16.13 -16.96 2.35
C THR A 155 -17.38 -16.09 2.37
N THR A 156 -17.21 -14.77 2.24
CA THR A 156 -18.31 -13.79 2.30
C THR A 156 -19.32 -13.97 1.17
N LEU A 157 -18.85 -14.34 -0.02
CA LEU A 157 -19.67 -14.49 -1.22
C LEU A 157 -20.03 -15.94 -1.53
N ASN A 158 -19.71 -16.87 -0.61
CA ASN A 158 -19.88 -18.31 -0.78
C ASN A 158 -19.36 -18.79 -2.14
N LEU A 159 -18.15 -18.34 -2.52
CA LEU A 159 -17.50 -18.75 -3.77
C LEU A 159 -16.79 -20.08 -3.55
N SER A 160 -16.92 -20.98 -4.53
CA SER A 160 -16.29 -22.29 -4.46
C SER A 160 -14.76 -22.19 -4.45
N ASP A 161 -14.15 -23.14 -3.73
CA ASP A 161 -12.86 -23.79 -4.00
C ASP A 161 -12.41 -23.61 -5.43
N SER A 162 -13.21 -24.01 -6.42
CA SER A 162 -12.83 -24.07 -7.83
C SER A 162 -13.00 -22.75 -8.61
N THR A 163 -13.49 -21.68 -7.98
CA THR A 163 -13.76 -20.41 -8.69
C THR A 163 -12.45 -19.84 -9.26
N PRO A 164 -12.36 -19.59 -10.59
CA PRO A 164 -11.16 -19.08 -11.24
C PRO A 164 -10.70 -17.73 -10.68
N LEU A 165 -9.39 -17.54 -10.62
CA LEU A 165 -8.76 -16.30 -10.17
C LEU A 165 -7.91 -15.72 -11.31
N VAL A 166 -8.34 -14.57 -11.83
CA VAL A 166 -7.58 -13.78 -12.79
C VAL A 166 -6.82 -12.70 -12.04
N VAL A 167 -5.49 -12.66 -12.18
CA VAL A 167 -4.64 -11.65 -11.53
C VAL A 167 -4.14 -10.65 -12.56
N LEU A 168 -4.61 -9.40 -12.44
CA LEU A 168 -4.07 -8.28 -13.19
C LEU A 168 -2.75 -7.82 -12.55
N GLY A 169 -1.65 -7.82 -13.31
CA GLY A 169 -0.33 -7.42 -12.82
C GLY A 169 0.43 -8.55 -12.13
N GLY A 170 0.15 -9.81 -12.48
CA GLY A 170 0.81 -10.98 -11.92
C GLY A 170 2.32 -11.05 -12.19
N SER A 171 2.86 -10.34 -13.18
CA SER A 171 4.32 -10.19 -13.35
C SER A 171 4.94 -9.08 -12.50
N GLY A 172 4.13 -8.25 -11.87
CA GLY A 172 4.56 -7.13 -11.01
C GLY A 172 5.23 -7.57 -9.71
N PHE A 173 5.78 -6.61 -8.97
CA PHE A 173 6.52 -6.87 -7.72
C PHE A 173 5.69 -7.62 -6.66
N ILE A 174 4.45 -7.19 -6.43
CA ILE A 174 3.51 -7.86 -5.52
C ILE A 174 2.87 -9.05 -6.22
N GLY A 175 2.34 -8.86 -7.43
CA GLY A 175 1.63 -9.90 -8.20
C GLY A 175 2.39 -11.20 -8.31
N ARG A 176 3.68 -11.16 -8.68
CA ARG A 176 4.50 -12.39 -8.83
C ARG A 176 4.61 -13.20 -7.54
N ARG A 177 4.56 -12.53 -6.38
CA ARG A 177 4.65 -13.17 -5.07
C ARG A 177 3.30 -13.74 -4.64
N VAL A 178 2.21 -13.05 -4.95
CA VAL A 178 0.85 -13.56 -4.79
C VAL A 178 0.66 -14.82 -5.65
N CYS A 179 0.91 -14.74 -6.96
CA CYS A 179 0.78 -15.85 -7.89
C CYS A 179 1.57 -17.10 -7.46
N ARG A 180 2.80 -16.94 -6.97
CA ARG A 180 3.62 -18.05 -6.45
C ARG A 180 3.04 -18.74 -5.22
N ARG A 181 2.26 -18.03 -4.41
CA ARG A 181 1.61 -18.61 -3.22
C ARG A 181 0.25 -19.21 -3.51
N ILE A 182 -0.34 -18.87 -4.65
CA ILE A 182 -1.62 -19.42 -5.08
C ILE A 182 -1.41 -20.72 -5.86
N ALA A 183 -0.32 -20.86 -6.62
CA ALA A 183 0.15 -22.10 -7.29
C ALA A 183 -0.95 -23.14 -7.57
N ASP A 184 -1.92 -22.73 -8.38
CA ASP A 184 -3.15 -23.48 -8.67
C ASP A 184 -3.41 -23.44 -10.18
N GLU A 185 -3.93 -24.53 -10.74
CA GLU A 185 -4.34 -24.64 -12.15
C GLU A 185 -5.42 -23.62 -12.55
N ARG A 186 -6.10 -23.02 -11.57
CA ARG A 186 -7.15 -21.99 -11.74
C ARG A 186 -6.62 -20.57 -11.83
N LEU A 187 -5.32 -20.37 -11.63
CA LEU A 187 -4.68 -19.07 -11.65
C LEU A 187 -4.41 -18.63 -13.08
N ILE A 188 -4.97 -17.49 -13.46
CA ILE A 188 -4.77 -16.87 -14.77
C ILE A 188 -4.01 -15.57 -14.55
N ILE A 189 -2.83 -15.46 -15.14
CA ILE A 189 -2.00 -14.26 -15.03
C ILE A 189 -2.23 -13.39 -16.25
N GLU A 190 -2.70 -12.16 -16.02
CA GLU A 190 -2.87 -11.17 -17.06
C GLU A 190 -2.11 -9.90 -16.70
N ASP A 191 -1.16 -9.51 -17.53
CA ASP A 191 -0.48 -8.25 -17.34
C ASP A 191 -1.03 -7.22 -18.32
N PRO A 192 -1.63 -6.11 -17.86
CA PRO A 192 -1.93 -4.99 -18.74
C PRO A 192 -0.60 -4.50 -19.30
N ALA A 193 -0.31 -4.80 -20.57
CA ALA A 193 0.90 -4.29 -21.19
C ALA A 193 0.67 -2.83 -21.57
N ASN A 194 1.75 -2.04 -21.57
CA ASN A 194 1.87 -0.77 -22.28
C ASN A 194 1.75 -0.92 -23.82
N THR A 195 1.22 -2.03 -24.32
CA THR A 195 1.13 -2.31 -25.75
C THR A 195 -0.30 -2.65 -26.13
N SER A 196 -0.93 -1.73 -26.83
CA SER A 196 -1.96 -2.08 -27.82
C SER A 196 -1.27 -2.67 -29.05
N PRO A 197 -1.79 -3.77 -29.66
CA PRO A 197 -2.82 -4.68 -29.19
C PRO A 197 -2.24 -6.09 -28.91
N PRO A 198 -2.56 -6.76 -27.79
CA PRO A 198 -2.16 -8.14 -27.62
C PRO A 198 -3.36 -9.06 -27.88
N ALA A 199 -3.51 -9.50 -29.14
CA ALA A 199 -4.58 -10.42 -29.57
C ALA A 199 -4.58 -11.78 -28.83
N LYS A 200 -3.51 -12.09 -28.07
CA LYS A 200 -3.36 -13.31 -27.26
C LYS A 200 -3.83 -13.19 -25.79
N LYS A 201 -4.22 -12.01 -25.30
CA LYS A 201 -4.51 -11.76 -23.86
C LYS A 201 -5.98 -11.87 -23.43
N ILE A 202 -6.81 -12.57 -24.19
CA ILE A 202 -8.27 -12.58 -23.97
C ILE A 202 -8.87 -14.00 -24.00
N GLU A 203 -8.06 -15.06 -24.02
CA GLU A 203 -8.58 -16.43 -24.13
C GLU A 203 -9.46 -16.83 -22.93
N TRP A 204 -9.08 -16.40 -21.73
CA TRP A 204 -9.88 -16.67 -20.53
C TRP A 204 -11.27 -16.01 -20.58
N PHE A 205 -11.42 -14.85 -21.22
CA PHE A 205 -12.74 -14.22 -21.36
C PHE A 205 -13.68 -15.15 -22.12
N LYS A 206 -13.21 -15.78 -23.20
CA LYS A 206 -14.02 -16.74 -23.95
C LYS A 206 -14.35 -17.99 -23.12
N MET A 207 -13.39 -18.47 -22.33
CA MET A 207 -13.53 -19.68 -21.51
C MET A 207 -14.51 -19.51 -20.33
N TYR A 208 -14.56 -18.31 -19.75
CA TYR A 208 -15.28 -18.04 -18.50
C TYR A 208 -16.44 -17.06 -18.63
N LYS A 209 -16.77 -16.57 -19.82
CA LYS A 209 -17.90 -15.62 -20.01
C LYS A 209 -19.19 -16.12 -19.35
N GLY A 210 -19.80 -15.28 -18.53
CA GLY A 210 -21.03 -15.59 -17.80
C GLY A 210 -20.84 -16.53 -16.59
N LYS A 211 -19.61 -16.97 -16.32
CA LYS A 211 -19.27 -17.72 -15.10
C LYS A 211 -18.79 -16.77 -14.01
N ARG A 212 -18.96 -17.19 -12.75
CA ARG A 212 -18.35 -16.49 -11.62
C ARG A 212 -16.84 -16.65 -11.67
N ILE A 213 -16.13 -15.54 -11.57
CA ILE A 213 -14.68 -15.49 -11.44
C ILE A 213 -14.30 -14.38 -10.45
N ILE A 214 -13.09 -14.47 -9.91
CA ILE A 214 -12.48 -13.39 -9.15
C ILE A 214 -11.46 -12.69 -10.06
N LEU A 215 -11.59 -11.38 -10.20
CA LEU A 215 -10.62 -10.52 -10.88
C LEU A 215 -9.85 -9.71 -9.83
N LEU A 216 -8.61 -10.10 -9.56
CA LEU A 216 -7.73 -9.46 -8.60
C LEU A 216 -6.84 -8.42 -9.29
N ASN A 217 -7.05 -7.13 -8.99
CA ASN A 217 -6.23 -6.06 -9.54
C ASN A 217 -5.04 -5.71 -8.63
N LEU A 218 -3.82 -6.00 -9.12
CA LEU A 218 -2.52 -5.66 -8.52
C LEU A 218 -1.62 -4.87 -9.50
N ALA A 219 -2.18 -4.39 -10.61
CA ALA A 219 -1.41 -3.77 -11.69
C ALA A 219 -1.18 -2.27 -11.47
N ASN A 220 -2.03 -1.44 -12.07
CA ASN A 220 -2.01 0.01 -11.97
C ASN A 220 -3.45 0.55 -11.97
N GLU A 221 -3.61 1.84 -11.68
CA GLU A 221 -4.92 2.49 -11.52
C GLU A 221 -5.78 2.43 -12.80
N ASN A 222 -5.16 2.27 -13.97
CA ASN A 222 -5.83 2.22 -15.26
C ASN A 222 -6.20 0.80 -15.69
N ALA A 223 -5.72 -0.24 -15.01
CA ALA A 223 -5.93 -1.63 -15.42
C ALA A 223 -7.42 -1.98 -15.53
N LEU A 224 -8.23 -1.61 -14.52
CA LEU A 224 -9.68 -1.87 -14.55
C LEU A 224 -10.37 -1.19 -15.74
N ASN A 225 -9.95 0.02 -16.11
CA ASN A 225 -10.51 0.73 -17.25
C ASN A 225 -10.20 0.03 -18.58
N GLN A 226 -9.00 -0.56 -18.71
CA GLN A 226 -8.59 -1.31 -19.90
C GLN A 226 -9.41 -2.58 -20.09
N PHE A 227 -9.76 -3.26 -18.99
CA PHE A 227 -10.55 -4.50 -19.02
C PHE A 227 -12.07 -4.29 -18.99
N MET A 228 -12.52 -3.05 -18.75
CA MET A 228 -13.94 -2.69 -18.68
C MET A 228 -14.81 -3.25 -19.82
N PRO A 229 -14.40 -3.21 -21.10
CA PRO A 229 -15.22 -3.72 -22.21
C PRO A 229 -15.47 -5.23 -22.17
N HIS A 230 -14.74 -5.95 -21.32
CA HIS A 230 -14.79 -7.39 -21.23
C HIS A 230 -15.41 -7.89 -19.92
N LEU A 231 -15.84 -6.98 -19.04
CA LEU A 231 -16.48 -7.36 -17.79
C LEU A 231 -17.93 -7.81 -18.01
N TRP A 232 -18.41 -8.68 -17.12
CA TRP A 232 -19.79 -9.18 -17.09
C TRP A 232 -20.28 -9.31 -15.65
N PRO A 233 -21.61 -9.37 -15.39
CA PRO A 233 -22.18 -9.26 -14.04
C PRO A 233 -21.60 -10.23 -12.99
N GLU A 234 -21.30 -11.47 -13.39
CA GLU A 234 -20.80 -12.52 -12.50
C GLU A 234 -19.34 -12.33 -12.04
N ILE A 235 -18.62 -11.32 -12.54
CA ILE A 235 -17.26 -11.01 -12.09
C ILE A 235 -17.30 -10.34 -10.70
N VAL A 236 -16.51 -10.90 -9.79
CA VAL A 236 -16.19 -10.28 -8.50
C VAL A 236 -14.80 -9.67 -8.60
N ILE A 237 -14.68 -8.35 -8.44
CA ILE A 237 -13.42 -7.62 -8.54
C ILE A 237 -12.87 -7.37 -7.14
N LEU A 238 -11.61 -7.71 -6.89
CA LEU A 238 -10.87 -7.35 -5.68
C LEU A 238 -9.71 -6.44 -6.07
N ASN A 239 -9.74 -5.18 -5.64
CA ASN A 239 -8.73 -4.17 -5.97
C ASN A 239 -7.79 -3.91 -4.78
N GLU A 240 -6.48 -4.00 -4.99
CA GLU A 240 -5.45 -3.53 -4.02
C GLU A 240 -4.71 -2.28 -4.52
N VAL A 241 -4.93 -1.86 -5.76
CA VAL A 241 -4.20 -0.72 -6.33
C VAL A 241 -4.64 0.61 -5.71
N TYR A 242 -3.65 1.47 -5.46
CA TYR A 242 -3.82 2.85 -4.98
C TYR A 242 -3.28 3.87 -6.00
N PRO A 243 -3.94 5.05 -6.15
CA PRO A 243 -5.18 5.44 -5.48
C PRO A 243 -6.37 4.54 -5.83
N GLU A 244 -7.41 4.62 -5.00
CA GLU A 244 -8.64 3.85 -5.18
C GLU A 244 -9.31 4.14 -6.55
N PRO A 245 -10.13 3.22 -7.10
CA PRO A 245 -10.83 3.46 -8.35
C PRO A 245 -11.67 4.74 -8.31
N SER A 246 -11.61 5.54 -9.38
CA SER A 246 -12.40 6.77 -9.49
C SER A 246 -13.91 6.51 -9.41
N ILE A 247 -14.69 7.50 -8.99
CA ILE A 247 -16.18 7.42 -8.99
C ILE A 247 -16.71 7.02 -10.36
N PHE A 248 -16.10 7.52 -11.44
CA PHE A 248 -16.46 7.16 -12.80
C PHE A 248 -16.23 5.66 -13.09
N THR A 249 -15.08 5.13 -12.69
CA THR A 249 -14.76 3.70 -12.81
C THR A 249 -15.73 2.85 -11.97
N ILE A 250 -16.03 3.26 -10.74
CA ILE A 250 -16.98 2.57 -9.85
C ILE A 250 -18.38 2.53 -10.49
N ASN A 251 -18.88 3.67 -10.97
CA ASN A 251 -20.21 3.74 -11.59
C ASN A 251 -20.31 2.88 -12.86
N LYS A 252 -19.26 2.84 -13.68
CA LYS A 252 -19.22 1.97 -14.86
C LYS A 252 -19.30 0.49 -14.47
N ILE A 253 -18.51 0.07 -13.49
CA ILE A 253 -18.51 -1.32 -13.00
C ILE A 253 -19.89 -1.68 -12.43
N LYS A 254 -20.49 -0.77 -11.66
CA LYS A 254 -21.85 -0.92 -11.14
C LYS A 254 -22.89 -1.08 -12.25
N ASN A 255 -22.80 -0.29 -13.32
CA ASN A 255 -23.72 -0.36 -14.46
C ASN A 255 -23.58 -1.68 -15.25
N ILE A 256 -22.40 -2.31 -15.24
CA ILE A 256 -22.19 -3.64 -15.81
C ILE A 256 -22.80 -4.73 -14.90
N GLY A 257 -22.99 -4.44 -13.61
CA GLY A 257 -23.54 -5.38 -12.63
C GLY A 257 -22.48 -6.19 -11.89
N CYS A 258 -21.19 -5.90 -12.08
CA CYS A 258 -20.12 -6.55 -11.32
C CYS A 258 -20.11 -6.07 -9.86
N SER A 259 -19.60 -6.92 -8.97
CA SER A 259 -19.28 -6.48 -7.60
C SER A 259 -17.84 -6.02 -7.51
N LEU A 260 -17.61 -4.80 -7.00
CA LEU A 260 -16.26 -4.25 -6.78
C LEU A 260 -15.95 -4.14 -5.30
N TYR A 261 -14.88 -4.80 -4.89
CA TYR A 261 -14.32 -4.71 -3.55
C TYR A 261 -12.94 -4.06 -3.60
N HIS A 262 -12.61 -3.30 -2.57
CA HIS A 262 -11.30 -2.69 -2.40
C HIS A 262 -10.71 -3.05 -1.05
N ILE A 263 -9.45 -3.47 -1.05
CA ILE A 263 -8.66 -3.61 0.17
C ILE A 263 -8.31 -2.21 0.64
N VAL A 264 -8.95 -1.75 1.71
CA VAL A 264 -8.73 -0.44 2.36
C VAL A 264 -7.38 -0.40 3.07
N GLY A 265 -6.94 -1.56 3.56
CA GLY A 265 -5.71 -1.71 4.33
C GLY A 265 -5.86 -2.84 5.33
N LEU A 266 -5.22 -2.69 6.49
CA LEU A 266 -5.25 -3.64 7.60
C LEU A 266 -5.98 -3.03 8.79
N LYS A 267 -6.60 -3.88 9.60
CA LYS A 267 -7.19 -3.49 10.88
C LYS A 267 -6.12 -2.92 11.79
N GLY A 268 -6.37 -1.71 12.27
CA GLY A 268 -5.46 -0.97 13.14
C GLY A 268 -5.98 0.43 13.39
N VAL A 269 -5.33 1.15 14.31
CA VAL A 269 -5.65 2.55 14.61
C VAL A 269 -4.45 3.43 14.25
N SER A 270 -4.70 4.65 13.79
CA SER A 270 -3.65 5.57 13.36
C SER A 270 -3.95 6.97 13.84
N PHE A 271 -2.93 7.67 14.34
CA PHE A 271 -3.01 9.06 14.75
C PHE A 271 -1.88 9.87 14.10
N PRO A 272 -2.20 10.92 13.31
CA PRO A 272 -3.52 11.20 12.75
C PRO A 272 -3.97 10.04 11.84
N LYS A 273 -5.29 9.92 11.59
CA LYS A 273 -5.83 8.86 10.72
C LYS A 273 -5.22 8.94 9.31
N PHE A 274 -5.07 7.80 8.65
CA PHE A 274 -4.74 7.80 7.23
C PHE A 274 -5.93 8.34 6.41
N PRO A 275 -5.68 9.13 5.36
CA PRO A 275 -6.72 9.77 4.56
C PRO A 275 -7.33 8.81 3.52
N LYS A 276 -8.48 9.22 2.98
CA LYS A 276 -9.09 8.66 1.74
C LYS A 276 -9.25 7.14 1.74
N ALA A 277 -8.72 6.42 0.75
CA ALA A 277 -8.81 4.96 0.63
C ALA A 277 -8.38 4.18 1.86
N TYR A 278 -7.53 4.76 2.72
CA TYR A 278 -7.06 4.14 3.95
C TYR A 278 -7.96 4.47 5.16
N LYS A 279 -9.10 5.14 4.96
CA LYS A 279 -10.00 5.54 6.05
C LYS A 279 -10.51 4.29 6.77
N GLY A 280 -10.16 4.19 8.06
CA GLY A 280 -10.57 3.08 8.92
C GLY A 280 -9.52 1.97 9.08
N GLY A 281 -8.39 2.06 8.39
CA GLY A 281 -7.29 1.10 8.52
C GLY A 281 -5.91 1.73 8.45
N ILE A 282 -4.90 0.86 8.36
CA ILE A 282 -3.52 1.24 8.06
C ILE A 282 -3.13 0.66 6.69
N PRO A 283 -2.27 1.32 5.90
CA PRO A 283 -1.78 0.77 4.64
C PRO A 283 -1.16 -0.62 4.82
N CYS A 284 -1.40 -1.53 3.87
CA CYS A 284 -0.80 -2.88 3.89
C CYS A 284 0.74 -2.81 4.01
N CYS A 285 1.37 -1.89 3.30
CA CYS A 285 2.81 -1.66 3.37
C CYS A 285 3.32 -1.16 4.74
N ALA A 286 2.46 -0.55 5.55
CA ALA A 286 2.81 -0.11 6.90
C ALA A 286 2.78 -1.26 7.92
N GLY A 287 2.03 -2.32 7.62
CA GLY A 287 1.69 -3.34 8.58
C GLY A 287 2.83 -4.31 8.93
N ARG A 288 2.45 -5.30 9.73
CA ARG A 288 3.28 -6.44 10.14
C ARG A 288 2.56 -7.73 9.84
N VAL A 289 3.32 -8.75 9.46
CA VAL A 289 2.81 -10.12 9.38
C VAL A 289 2.57 -10.64 10.79
N SER A 290 1.39 -11.21 11.02
CA SER A 290 0.98 -11.87 12.25
C SER A 290 -0.22 -12.77 11.96
N ASP A 291 -0.49 -13.74 12.81
CA ASP A 291 -1.67 -14.60 12.68
C ASP A 291 -2.98 -13.81 12.80
N GLU A 292 -2.96 -12.68 13.51
CA GLU A 292 -4.08 -11.74 13.64
C GLU A 292 -4.17 -10.70 12.50
N LEU A 293 -3.43 -10.88 11.39
CA LEU A 293 -3.51 -9.96 10.26
C LEU A 293 -4.92 -10.01 9.66
N GLN A 294 -5.67 -8.92 9.77
CA GLN A 294 -7.03 -8.81 9.25
C GLN A 294 -7.09 -7.70 8.18
N PRO A 295 -7.16 -8.05 6.88
CA PRO A 295 -7.41 -7.05 5.84
C PRO A 295 -8.82 -6.49 5.98
N LEU A 296 -8.96 -5.19 5.73
CA LEU A 296 -10.24 -4.50 5.67
C LEU A 296 -10.66 -4.38 4.20
N ILE A 297 -11.83 -4.91 3.88
CA ILE A 297 -12.38 -4.91 2.54
C ILE A 297 -13.68 -4.10 2.55
N THR A 298 -13.82 -3.19 1.58
CA THR A 298 -15.04 -2.39 1.40
C THR A 298 -15.63 -2.65 0.03
N LYS A 299 -16.95 -2.85 -0.03
CA LYS A 299 -17.69 -2.91 -1.29
C LYS A 299 -17.89 -1.49 -1.84
N LEU A 300 -17.52 -1.28 -3.10
CA LEU A 300 -17.63 -0.01 -3.83
C LEU A 300 -18.74 -0.03 -4.89
N ALA A 301 -18.98 -1.19 -5.52
CA ALA A 301 -20.08 -1.44 -6.47
C ALA A 301 -20.74 -2.77 -6.16
#